data_AF-A0A2V8L4F1-F1
#
_entry.id   AF-A0A2V8L4F1-F1
#
_cell.length_a   1.000
_cell.length_b   1.000
_cell.length_c   1.000
_cell.angle_alpha   90.00
_cell.angle_beta   90.00
_cell.angle_gamma   90.00
#
_symmetry.space_group_name_H-M   'P 1'
#
loop_
_entity.id
_entity.type
_entity.pdbx_description
1 polymer ?
#
loop_
_entity_poly.entity_id
_entity_poly.type
_entity_poly.pdbx_seq_one_letter_code
_entity_poly.pdbx_strand_id
1 'polypeptide(L)'
;VFTALVAIGAILMLPVCGHAQDSTVGGTVMDPSGAVIPGVTMTATHTESGNKFVAVTDETIIPRKGLVADPIHRVDMRLQKRIVISERVQLFGVFEVFNLFNYANYGSYTTNENNANYGKPSFNSNLAYQPRMLQLGFRTTF
;
A
#
# COMPACT_ATOMS: atom_id res chain seq x y z
N VAL A 1 -28.35 -22.39 -42.82
CA VAL A 1 -27.39 -21.72 -43.75
C VAL A 1 -27.54 -20.20 -43.70
N PHE A 2 -28.75 -19.65 -43.86
CA PHE A 2 -29.00 -18.20 -43.81
C PHE A 2 -28.57 -17.53 -42.49
N THR A 3 -28.80 -18.19 -41.35
CA THR A 3 -28.34 -17.74 -40.02
C THR A 3 -26.82 -17.68 -39.87
N ALA A 4 -26.08 -18.56 -40.53
CA ALA A 4 -24.61 -18.56 -40.47
C ALA A 4 -24.00 -17.40 -41.28
N LEU A 5 -24.62 -17.04 -42.43
CA LEU A 5 -24.20 -15.91 -43.26
C LEU A 5 -24.43 -14.55 -42.56
N VAL A 6 -25.57 -14.41 -41.88
CA VAL A 6 -25.88 -13.20 -41.09
C VAL A 6 -24.91 -13.05 -39.91
N ALA A 7 -24.53 -14.14 -39.25
CA ALA A 7 -23.57 -14.12 -38.16
C ALA A 7 -22.16 -13.68 -38.61
N ILE A 8 -21.69 -14.16 -39.77
CA ILE A 8 -20.39 -13.75 -40.34
C ILE A 8 -20.40 -12.27 -40.75
N GLY A 9 -21.49 -11.81 -41.37
CA GLY A 9 -21.67 -10.40 -41.72
C GLY A 9 -21.69 -9.48 -40.49
N ALA A 10 -22.31 -9.92 -39.39
CA ALA A 10 -22.33 -9.19 -38.13
C ALA A 10 -20.94 -9.10 -37.48
N ILE A 11 -20.11 -10.15 -37.59
CA ILE A 11 -18.74 -10.16 -37.07
C ILE A 11 -17.82 -9.22 -37.88
N LEU A 12 -18.01 -9.14 -39.20
CA LEU A 12 -17.26 -8.23 -40.07
C LEU A 12 -17.62 -6.74 -39.88
N MET A 13 -18.75 -6.44 -39.24
CA MET A 13 -19.19 -5.07 -38.93
C MET A 13 -18.91 -4.65 -37.48
N LEU A 14 -18.25 -5.49 -36.70
CA LEU A 14 -17.76 -5.09 -35.38
C LEU A 14 -16.64 -4.05 -35.56
N PRO A 15 -16.71 -2.88 -34.89
CA PRO A 15 -15.66 -1.89 -34.96
C PRO A 15 -14.36 -2.49 -34.41
N VAL A 16 -13.29 -2.45 -35.21
CA VAL A 16 -11.96 -2.80 -34.75
C VAL A 16 -11.52 -1.72 -33.77
N CYS A 17 -11.43 -2.09 -32.48
CA CYS A 17 -10.84 -1.23 -31.45
C CYS A 17 -9.36 -1.01 -31.80
N GLY A 18 -9.03 0.15 -32.36
CA GLY A 18 -7.64 0.57 -32.53
C GLY A 18 -6.99 0.76 -31.16
N HIS A 19 -6.02 -0.07 -30.82
CA HIS A 19 -5.15 0.18 -29.68
C HIS A 19 -4.24 1.36 -30.01
N ALA A 20 -4.38 2.47 -29.27
CA ALA A 20 -3.38 3.52 -29.29
C ALA A 20 -2.08 2.96 -28.69
N GLN A 21 -0.97 3.12 -29.40
CA GLN A 21 0.34 2.69 -28.91
C GLN A 21 0.88 3.77 -27.97
N ASP A 22 0.91 3.47 -26.67
CA ASP A 22 1.57 4.31 -25.68
C ASP A 22 3.09 4.11 -25.79
N SER A 23 3.79 5.13 -26.28
CA SER A 23 5.25 5.18 -26.30
C SER A 23 5.74 5.92 -25.06
N THR A 24 6.63 5.29 -24.29
CA THR A 24 7.25 5.90 -23.11
C THR A 24 8.72 6.22 -23.40
N VAL A 25 9.13 7.46 -23.16
CA VAL A 25 10.52 7.92 -23.28
C VAL A 25 11.00 8.34 -21.89
N GLY A 26 12.07 7.70 -21.40
CA GLY A 26 12.69 7.99 -20.11
C GLY A 26 14.16 8.39 -20.26
N GLY A 27 14.64 9.27 -19.37
CA GLY A 27 16.02 9.74 -19.35
C GLY A 27 16.27 10.70 -18.17
N THR A 28 17.53 11.03 -17.91
CA THR A 28 17.92 12.02 -16.88
C THR A 28 18.51 13.26 -17.55
N VAL A 29 18.18 14.44 -17.01
CA VAL A 29 18.73 15.72 -17.49
C VAL A 29 19.85 16.14 -16.56
N MET A 30 21.09 16.12 -17.05
CA MET A 30 22.28 16.49 -16.29
C MET A 30 22.93 17.76 -16.84
N ASP A 31 23.58 18.52 -15.97
CA ASP A 31 24.45 19.65 -16.33
C ASP A 31 25.87 19.17 -16.72
N PRO A 32 26.77 20.05 -17.20
CA PRO A 32 28.16 19.69 -17.53
C PRO A 32 29.01 19.19 -16.36
N SER A 33 28.58 19.39 -15.12
CA SER A 33 29.22 18.85 -13.91
C SER A 33 28.71 17.45 -13.53
N GLY A 34 27.68 16.95 -14.21
CA GLY A 34 27.03 15.67 -13.95
C GLY A 34 25.91 15.76 -12.90
N ALA A 35 25.53 16.96 -12.47
CA ALA A 35 24.42 17.17 -11.55
C ALA A 35 23.08 17.12 -12.30
N VAL A 36 22.08 16.44 -11.74
CA VAL A 36 20.71 16.39 -12.31
C VAL A 36 20.04 17.75 -12.11
N ILE A 37 19.35 18.28 -13.14
CA ILE A 37 18.65 19.58 -13.05
C ILE A 37 17.14 19.37 -12.91
N PRO A 38 16.52 19.74 -11.77
CA PRO A 38 15.07 19.68 -11.55
C PRO A 38 14.32 20.86 -12.16
N GLY A 39 13.01 20.71 -12.34
CA GLY A 39 12.12 21.80 -12.72
C GLY A 39 12.26 22.24 -14.17
N VAL A 40 13.02 21.52 -14.98
CA VAL A 40 13.18 21.80 -16.40
C VAL A 40 11.97 21.27 -17.15
N THR A 41 11.26 22.17 -17.82
CA THR A 41 10.16 21.78 -18.70
C THR A 41 10.73 21.22 -20.00
N MET A 42 10.65 19.90 -20.16
CA MET A 42 10.98 19.18 -21.37
C MET A 42 9.75 19.08 -22.27
N THR A 43 9.87 19.55 -23.50
CA THR A 43 8.82 19.38 -24.53
C THR A 43 9.34 18.45 -25.62
N ALA A 44 8.87 17.21 -25.63
CA ALA A 44 9.14 16.27 -26.71
C ALA A 44 8.03 16.41 -27.77
N THR A 45 8.41 16.64 -29.03
CA THR A 45 7.45 16.69 -30.14
C THR A 45 7.62 15.44 -30.99
N HIS A 46 6.54 14.68 -31.18
CA HIS A 46 6.54 13.51 -32.05
C HIS A 46 6.49 13.97 -33.52
N THR A 47 7.61 13.84 -34.23
CA THR A 47 7.86 14.43 -35.55
C THR A 47 6.82 14.04 -36.62
N GLU A 48 6.23 12.85 -36.53
CA GLU A 48 5.28 12.35 -37.53
C GLU A 48 3.83 12.76 -37.24
N SER A 49 3.43 12.84 -35.97
CA SER A 49 2.06 13.20 -35.57
C SER A 49 1.86 14.67 -35.14
N GLY A 50 2.95 15.39 -34.85
CA GLY A 50 2.91 16.74 -34.28
C GLY A 50 2.56 16.81 -32.79
N ASN A 51 2.28 15.68 -32.12
CA ASN A 51 1.95 15.64 -30.69
C ASN A 51 3.09 16.18 -29.82
N LYS A 52 2.74 17.01 -28.84
CA LYS A 52 3.67 17.56 -27.85
C LYS A 52 3.46 16.89 -26.50
N PHE A 53 4.51 16.28 -25.97
CA PHE A 53 4.57 15.74 -24.63
C PHE A 53 5.39 16.69 -23.77
N VAL A 54 4.76 17.30 -22.78
CA VAL A 54 5.40 18.21 -21.83
C VAL A 54 5.59 17.46 -20.52
N ALA A 55 6.84 17.33 -20.09
CA ALA A 55 7.21 16.75 -18.81
C ALA A 55 8.12 17.74 -18.07
N VAL A 56 8.02 17.82 -16.74
CA VAL A 56 8.93 18.61 -15.92
C VAL A 56 9.88 17.63 -15.24
N THR A 57 11.19 17.87 -15.31
CA THR A 57 12.17 17.01 -14.64
C THR A 57 11.96 17.04 -13.13
N ASP A 58 11.88 15.86 -12.52
CA ASP A 58 11.73 15.68 -11.09
C ASP A 58 13.07 15.30 -10.45
N GLU A 59 13.58 16.17 -9.56
CA GLU A 59 14.49 15.69 -8.51
C GLU A 59 13.61 15.08 -7.44
N THR A 60 13.41 13.78 -7.44
CA THR A 60 13.03 13.15 -6.17
C THR A 60 14.31 12.76 -5.42
N ILE A 61 15.00 13.78 -4.89
CA ILE A 61 16.05 13.56 -3.89
C ILE A 61 15.35 13.22 -2.57
N ILE A 62 15.07 11.94 -2.35
CA ILE A 62 14.60 11.45 -1.05
C ILE A 62 15.79 11.54 -0.08
N PRO A 63 15.72 12.34 1.01
CA PRO A 63 16.79 12.36 2.00
C PRO A 63 17.00 10.94 2.55
N ARG A 64 18.25 10.57 2.89
CA ARG A 64 18.59 9.25 3.49
C ARG A 64 17.78 8.91 4.76
N LYS A 65 17.14 9.92 5.39
CA LYS A 65 16.20 9.79 6.52
C LYS A 65 14.84 10.44 6.23
N GLY A 66 14.37 10.44 4.98
CA GLY A 66 13.10 11.07 4.59
C GLY A 66 11.86 10.35 5.14
N LEU A 67 12.00 9.08 5.53
CA LEU A 67 10.93 8.26 6.10
C LEU A 67 11.40 7.70 7.45
N VAL A 68 11.22 8.48 8.51
CA VAL A 68 11.40 8.02 9.90
C VAL A 68 10.01 7.71 10.44
N ALA A 69 9.80 6.45 10.82
CA ALA A 69 8.54 6.01 11.40
C ALA A 69 8.35 6.58 12.82
N ASP A 70 7.09 6.80 13.20
CA ASP A 70 6.74 7.22 14.55
C ASP A 70 7.03 6.12 15.60
N PRO A 71 7.38 6.51 16.84
CA PRO A 71 7.52 5.56 17.93
C PRO A 71 6.22 4.79 18.20
N ILE A 72 6.37 3.52 18.61
CA ILE A 72 5.24 2.68 18.99
C ILE A 72 4.83 3.00 20.44
N HIS A 73 3.54 3.28 20.63
CA HIS A 73 2.91 3.47 21.93
C HIS A 73 1.89 2.36 22.16
N ARG A 74 2.28 1.34 22.93
CA ARG A 74 1.42 0.21 23.24
C ARG A 74 1.56 -0.18 24.70
N VAL A 75 0.43 -0.33 25.38
CA VAL A 75 0.34 -0.84 26.74
C VAL A 75 -0.60 -2.03 26.71
N ASP A 76 -0.11 -3.18 27.17
CA ASP A 76 -0.86 -4.42 27.21
C ASP A 76 -1.15 -4.81 28.66
N MET A 77 -2.31 -5.42 28.90
CA MET A 77 -2.75 -5.83 30.22
C MET A 77 -3.26 -7.26 30.17
N ARG A 78 -2.85 -8.06 31.14
CA ARG A 78 -3.35 -9.42 31.35
C ARG A 78 -3.76 -9.64 32.79
N LEU A 79 -4.98 -10.10 32.97
CA LEU A 79 -5.54 -10.53 34.25
C LEU A 79 -5.77 -12.04 34.21
N GLN A 80 -5.28 -12.73 35.23
CA GLN A 80 -5.49 -14.16 35.39
C GLN A 80 -5.96 -14.45 36.81
N LYS A 81 -7.06 -15.21 36.91
CA LYS A 81 -7.61 -15.63 38.20
C LYS A 81 -7.80 -17.15 38.23
N ARG A 82 -7.24 -17.78 39.27
CA ARG A 82 -7.56 -19.16 39.64
C ARG A 82 -8.83 -19.18 40.49
N ILE A 83 -9.77 -20.00 40.08
CA ILE A 83 -11.04 -20.28 40.74
C ILE A 83 -11.03 -21.77 41.09
N VAL A 84 -10.99 -22.08 42.38
CA VAL A 84 -11.10 -23.47 42.86
C VAL A 84 -12.58 -23.78 42.96
N ILE A 85 -13.05 -24.76 42.18
CA ILE A 85 -14.44 -25.19 42.17
C ILE A 85 -14.64 -26.35 43.15
N SER A 86 -13.68 -27.29 43.18
CA SER A 86 -13.61 -28.37 44.16
C SER A 86 -12.16 -28.80 44.41
N GLU A 87 -11.94 -29.77 45.29
CA GLU A 87 -10.59 -30.34 45.53
C GLU A 87 -9.97 -30.97 44.28
N ARG A 88 -10.80 -31.38 43.31
CA ARG A 88 -10.36 -32.00 42.06
C ARG A 88 -10.41 -31.03 40.88
N VAL A 89 -11.31 -30.04 40.91
CA VAL A 89 -11.54 -29.15 39.76
C VAL A 89 -11.05 -27.74 40.03
N GLN A 90 -10.10 -27.29 39.22
CA GLN A 90 -9.60 -25.91 39.20
C GLN A 90 -9.83 -25.28 37.83
N LEU A 91 -10.31 -24.04 37.82
CA LEU A 91 -10.52 -23.21 36.64
C LEU A 91 -9.60 -21.99 36.69
N PHE A 92 -8.90 -21.72 35.61
CA PHE A 92 -8.12 -20.50 35.42
C PHE A 92 -8.83 -19.66 34.37
N GLY A 93 -9.36 -18.50 34.77
CA GLY A 93 -9.85 -17.48 33.85
C GLY A 93 -8.71 -16.54 33.45
N VAL A 94 -8.60 -16.25 32.17
CA VAL A 94 -7.63 -15.30 31.60
C VAL A 94 -8.39 -14.26 30.79
N PHE A 95 -8.06 -13.01 31.02
CA PHE A 95 -8.52 -11.87 30.23
C PHE A 95 -7.30 -11.04 29.84
N GLU A 96 -7.18 -10.75 28.56
CA GLU A 96 -6.05 -10.03 28.00
C GLU A 96 -6.54 -8.92 27.07
N VAL A 97 -6.00 -7.72 27.27
CA VAL A 97 -6.27 -6.53 26.49
C VAL A 97 -4.96 -6.07 25.90
N PHE A 98 -4.88 -6.07 24.59
CA PHE A 98 -3.73 -5.51 23.89
C PHE A 98 -4.06 -4.11 23.39
N ASN A 99 -3.09 -3.20 23.46
CA ASN A 99 -3.27 -1.79 23.16
C ASN A 99 -4.41 -1.19 24.00
N LEU A 100 -4.26 -1.23 25.33
CA LEU A 100 -5.23 -0.78 26.32
C LEU A 100 -5.77 0.62 26.02
N PHE A 101 -4.91 1.55 25.61
CA PHE A 101 -5.28 2.93 25.28
C PHE A 101 -5.73 3.13 23.83
N ASN A 102 -5.77 2.09 23.01
CA ASN A 102 -6.16 2.13 21.59
C ASN A 102 -5.41 3.19 20.77
N TYR A 103 -4.10 3.30 20.99
CA TYR A 103 -3.26 4.20 20.20
C TYR A 103 -3.07 3.64 18.79
N ALA A 104 -3.18 4.50 17.78
CA ALA A 104 -2.93 4.11 16.39
C ALA A 104 -1.42 4.04 16.15
N ASN A 105 -0.89 2.82 16.02
CA ASN A 105 0.52 2.58 15.76
C ASN A 105 0.70 2.18 14.29
N TYR A 106 1.64 2.81 13.59
CA TYR A 106 1.87 2.58 12.16
C TYR A 106 3.28 2.06 11.90
N GLY A 107 3.37 0.84 11.37
CA GLY A 107 4.63 0.14 11.12
C GLY A 107 5.07 0.09 9.67
N SER A 108 4.22 0.55 8.77
CA SER A 108 4.45 0.56 7.34
C SER A 108 3.98 1.88 6.76
N TYR A 109 4.71 2.37 5.77
CA TYR A 109 4.40 3.59 5.04
C TYR A 109 4.57 3.32 3.55
N THR A 110 3.81 4.02 2.72
CA THR A 110 3.99 3.94 1.28
C THR A 110 5.32 4.59 0.90
N THR A 111 6.26 3.78 0.42
CA THR A 111 7.63 4.23 0.05
C THR A 111 7.77 4.58 -1.43
N ASN A 112 6.79 4.22 -2.27
CA ASN A 112 6.80 4.56 -3.68
C ASN A 112 6.45 6.03 -3.87
N GLU A 113 7.43 6.82 -4.29
CA GLU A 113 7.34 8.28 -4.51
C GLU A 113 6.33 8.68 -5.59
N ASN A 114 6.10 7.82 -6.59
CA ASN A 114 5.13 8.06 -7.65
C ASN A 114 3.68 7.85 -7.21
N ASN A 115 3.45 7.43 -5.96
CA ASN A 115 2.12 7.19 -5.40
C ASN A 115 1.63 8.45 -4.66
N ALA A 116 0.38 8.88 -4.90
CA ALA A 116 -0.24 10.01 -4.19
C ALA A 116 -0.36 9.81 -2.66
N ASN A 117 -0.16 8.58 -2.18
CA ASN A 117 -0.09 8.24 -0.77
C ASN A 117 1.34 8.08 -0.23
N TYR A 118 2.36 8.49 -0.98
CA TYR A 118 3.76 8.51 -0.53
C TYR A 118 3.88 9.16 0.86
N GLY A 119 4.63 8.50 1.75
CA GLY A 119 4.84 8.94 3.13
C GLY A 119 3.64 8.75 4.08
N LYS A 120 2.47 8.32 3.59
CA LYS A 120 1.32 8.03 4.45
C LYS A 120 1.38 6.61 5.03
N PRO A 121 0.80 6.38 6.22
CA PRO A 121 0.69 5.05 6.79
C PRO A 121 -0.02 4.07 5.85
N SER A 122 0.49 2.84 5.82
CA SER A 122 -0.06 1.72 5.08
C SER A 122 -0.37 0.57 6.04
N PHE A 123 -1.26 -0.33 5.63
CA PHE A 123 -1.67 -1.47 6.44
C PHE A 123 -0.46 -2.35 6.79
N ASN A 124 -0.40 -2.80 8.05
CA ASN A 124 0.62 -3.71 8.55
C ASN A 124 -0.04 -4.85 9.34
N SER A 125 0.22 -6.09 8.96
CA SER A 125 -0.38 -7.29 9.58
C SER A 125 0.27 -7.70 10.91
N ASN A 126 1.38 -7.08 11.32
CA ASN A 126 2.03 -7.38 12.58
C ASN A 126 1.17 -6.91 13.76
N LEU A 127 0.99 -7.78 14.76
CA LEU A 127 0.20 -7.56 15.97
C LEU A 127 0.61 -6.30 16.75
N ALA A 128 1.86 -5.84 16.61
CA ALA A 128 2.33 -4.59 17.21
C ALA A 128 1.60 -3.33 16.72
N TYR A 129 1.04 -3.37 15.51
CA TYR A 129 0.37 -2.25 14.86
C TYR A 129 -1.14 -2.44 14.72
N GLN A 130 -1.66 -3.54 15.28
CA GLN A 130 -3.09 -3.80 15.25
C GLN A 130 -3.85 -2.89 16.25
N PRO A 131 -5.11 -2.56 15.95
CA PRO A 131 -6.00 -1.87 16.89
C PRO A 131 -6.19 -2.65 18.20
N ARG A 132 -6.87 -2.05 19.18
CA ARG A 132 -7.20 -2.72 20.45
C ARG A 132 -7.89 -4.06 20.18
N MET A 133 -7.34 -5.11 20.80
CA MET A 133 -7.89 -6.46 20.73
C MET A 133 -8.06 -7.03 22.14
N LEU A 134 -9.09 -7.85 22.28
CA LEU A 134 -9.45 -8.53 23.52
C LEU A 134 -9.33 -10.02 23.31
N GLN A 135 -8.71 -10.70 24.27
CA GLN A 135 -8.61 -12.13 24.29
C GLN A 135 -9.14 -12.68 25.62
N LEU A 136 -9.97 -13.71 25.50
CA LEU A 136 -10.52 -14.46 26.62
C LEU A 136 -9.99 -15.88 26.53
N GLY A 137 -9.53 -16.41 27.66
CA GLY A 137 -9.05 -17.77 27.77
C GLY A 137 -9.53 -18.41 29.06
N PHE A 138 -9.72 -19.73 29.01
CA PHE A 138 -9.92 -20.51 30.22
C PHE A 138 -9.09 -21.80 30.14
N ARG A 139 -8.62 -22.24 31.30
CA ARG A 139 -7.95 -23.55 31.44
C ARG A 139 -8.55 -24.28 32.61
N THR A 140 -8.87 -25.55 32.43
CA THR A 140 -9.35 -26.44 33.49
C THR A 140 -8.27 -27.44 33.87
N THR A 141 -8.30 -27.89 35.11
CA THR A 141 -7.48 -29.00 35.63
C THR A 141 -8.38 -29.86 36.49
N PHE A 142 -8.31 -31.18 36.29
CA PHE A 142 -9.16 -32.20 36.93
C PHE A 142 -8.30 -33.30 37.56
#